data_AF-A0A7Y5IWT8-F1
#
_entry.id   AF-A0A7Y5IWT8-F1
#
_cell.length_a   1.000
_cell.length_b   1.000
_cell.length_c   1.000
_cell.angle_alpha   90.00
_cell.angle_beta   90.00
_cell.angle_gamma   90.00
#
_symmetry.space_group_name_H-M   'P 1'
#
loop_
_entity.id
_entity.type
_entity.pdbx_description
1 polymer ?
#
loop_
_entity_poly.entity_id
_entity_poly.type
_entity_poly.pdbx_seq_one_letter_code
_entity_poly.pdbx_strand_id
1 'polypeptide(L)'
;MKSGIALYGGFSAIETLRDERDWSLNETILDAIGLNRRVVTVDDSVGVTIDGFIIRNGQATGISPYGGGLYFRNVASATLQNCSVVGNRATLPPIPILGQGGGVHCEGSSPAIRNCIIASNSALLNGGGISCHASAAPEITNCTITGNLASTGGGGGVFCLGSSPVFRSCTISGNKAGYNDSLFRGAGGGVDCNGSTPSFVDCWISDNRAGLGGGFYCFGSFPVLTNCTIANNVAKYFGFSSNVGTGGGIASFISSPFLNGCTVRDNTAEIEGGGLACFNSPSPILIGCSVLRNSGLQGGGVNSGSLSTPILERCAISENSAVHGGGIACFGSSPTIANCLISRNVAAQSGGAVHCSNEASPELASCMILENTSGATGGGLSASSSTVVLKNCDLLNNVAIDGSGLSSGSSMLRLINCVLVNPGDQVHNVNGLPPTISHSCVAGGGQLGVGNISEDPVFVNPSESDFRLMPDSPCIDSGSNEAVLKLGPAILALGDLDQNVRIWDGDGDGIARVDMGAYEFGSTLSPGDLNGSASVDMFDLFVALHFWHEETSFAPLPGDQNGDSEFTADDLLILEHALRNHSP
;
A
#
# COMPACT_ATOMS: atom_id res chain seq x y z
N MET A 1 13.99 21.04 30.31
CA MET A 1 12.97 22.07 30.56
C MET A 1 12.05 21.53 31.62
N LYS A 2 11.60 22.37 32.56
CA LYS A 2 10.68 21.99 33.63
C LYS A 2 9.24 22.15 33.16
N SER A 3 8.29 21.50 33.85
CA SER A 3 6.86 21.61 33.59
C SER A 3 6.36 23.06 33.55
N GLY A 4 5.41 23.32 32.65
CA GLY A 4 4.76 24.63 32.48
C GLY A 4 5.61 25.73 31.85
N ILE A 5 6.85 25.43 31.42
CA ILE A 5 7.72 26.42 30.78
C ILE A 5 7.39 26.51 29.29
N ALA A 6 7.06 27.72 28.85
CA ALA A 6 6.90 28.06 27.44
C ALA A 6 8.03 28.97 26.95
N LEU A 7 8.62 28.61 25.81
CA LEU A 7 9.57 29.44 25.07
C LEU A 7 8.94 29.85 23.74
N TYR A 8 9.03 31.14 23.41
CA TYR A 8 8.56 31.71 22.16
C TYR A 8 9.70 32.47 21.48
N GLY A 9 9.97 32.16 20.21
CA GLY A 9 10.84 32.89 19.30
C GLY A 9 10.03 33.70 18.28
N GLY A 10 10.71 34.53 17.49
CA GLY A 10 10.08 35.36 16.45
C GLY A 10 9.94 36.84 16.76
N PHE A 11 10.60 37.35 17.81
CA PHE A 11 10.48 38.75 18.23
C PHE A 11 11.49 39.65 17.50
N SER A 12 11.02 40.78 17.01
CA SER A 12 11.80 41.89 16.45
C SER A 12 12.17 42.95 17.50
N ALA A 13 11.75 42.74 18.75
CA ALA A 13 11.98 43.59 19.94
C ALA A 13 11.16 44.90 19.99
N ILE A 14 10.12 45.02 19.15
CA ILE A 14 9.15 46.13 19.20
C ILE A 14 7.75 45.69 19.63
N GLU A 15 7.53 44.37 19.74
CA GLU A 15 6.25 43.79 20.12
C GLU A 15 5.91 44.13 21.58
N THR A 16 4.63 44.41 21.81
CA THR A 16 4.03 44.58 23.14
C THR A 16 3.18 43.39 23.57
N LEU A 17 2.78 42.55 22.61
CA LEU A 17 2.03 41.31 22.82
C LEU A 17 2.73 40.12 22.17
N ARG A 18 2.60 38.93 22.77
CA ARG A 18 3.21 37.69 22.23
C ARG A 18 2.77 37.38 20.80
N ASP A 19 1.51 37.62 20.49
CA ASP A 19 0.91 37.22 19.23
C ASP A 19 1.26 38.18 18.08
N GLU A 20 1.98 39.28 18.36
CA GLU A 20 2.55 40.19 17.36
C GLU A 20 3.87 39.68 16.76
N ARG A 21 4.46 38.63 17.34
CA ARG A 21 5.73 38.05 16.87
C ARG A 21 5.57 37.45 15.46
N ASP A 22 6.63 37.55 14.65
CA ASP A 22 6.73 36.88 13.37
C ASP A 22 7.92 35.92 13.39
N TRP A 23 7.63 34.66 13.70
CA TRP A 23 8.63 33.59 13.77
C TRP A 23 9.15 33.15 12.41
N SER A 24 8.46 33.51 11.33
CA SER A 24 8.89 33.21 9.96
C SER A 24 9.92 34.22 9.45
N LEU A 25 9.83 35.47 9.90
CA LEU A 25 10.71 36.56 9.51
C LEU A 25 11.87 36.80 10.49
N ASN A 26 11.61 36.67 11.80
CA ASN A 26 12.59 36.99 12.84
C ASN A 26 13.20 35.72 13.43
N GLU A 27 14.37 35.33 12.92
CA GLU A 27 15.03 34.11 13.39
C GLU A 27 15.37 34.14 14.88
N THR A 28 15.03 33.08 15.59
CA THR A 28 15.46 32.84 16.98
C THR A 28 16.12 31.48 17.07
N ILE A 29 17.37 31.42 17.53
CA ILE A 29 18.22 30.23 17.38
C ILE A 29 18.62 29.67 18.76
N LEU A 30 18.39 28.37 18.94
CA LEU A 30 19.01 27.55 19.98
C LEU A 30 20.15 26.75 19.34
N ASP A 31 21.38 27.17 19.61
CA ASP A 31 22.60 26.62 18.98
C ASP A 31 23.51 25.94 20.02
N ALA A 32 23.89 24.70 19.76
CA ALA A 32 24.81 23.93 20.61
C ALA A 32 26.19 23.68 19.97
N ILE A 33 26.56 24.47 18.96
CA ILE A 33 27.85 24.34 18.27
C ILE A 33 29.05 24.28 19.22
N GLY A 34 29.91 23.28 19.02
CA GLY A 34 31.14 23.08 19.81
C GLY A 34 30.92 22.61 21.25
N LEU A 35 29.67 22.38 21.68
CA LEU A 35 29.35 22.02 23.06
C LEU A 35 29.26 20.50 23.30
N ASN A 36 29.30 19.68 22.24
CA ASN A 36 29.18 18.22 22.30
C ASN A 36 28.00 17.73 23.15
N ARG A 37 26.89 18.49 23.12
CA ARG A 37 25.67 18.22 23.88
C ARG A 37 24.44 18.39 23.00
N ARG A 38 23.37 17.73 23.39
CA ARG A 38 22.02 17.95 22.89
C ARG A 38 21.52 19.38 23.17
N VAL A 39 20.67 19.93 22.30
CA VAL A 39 20.19 21.32 22.44
C VAL A 39 19.14 21.42 23.55
N VAL A 40 18.09 20.59 23.50
CA VAL A 40 16.98 20.62 24.43
C VAL A 40 16.71 19.23 25.01
N THR A 41 16.38 19.20 26.29
CA THR A 41 15.91 18.00 26.98
C THR A 41 14.63 18.33 27.72
N VAL A 42 13.60 17.51 27.55
CA VAL A 42 12.38 17.54 28.34
C VAL A 42 12.25 16.20 29.03
N ASP A 43 12.17 16.23 30.35
CA ASP A 43 12.35 15.06 31.20
C ASP A 43 11.32 15.12 32.32
N ASP A 44 10.42 14.15 32.34
CA ASP A 44 9.33 14.05 33.33
C ASP A 44 8.61 15.40 33.52
N SER A 45 8.31 16.04 32.38
CA SER A 45 7.80 17.40 32.35
C SER A 45 6.62 17.51 31.42
N VAL A 46 5.60 18.23 31.86
CA VAL A 46 4.32 18.42 31.18
C VAL A 46 4.04 19.89 30.91
N GLY A 47 3.30 20.19 29.84
CA GLY A 47 2.94 21.55 29.48
C GLY A 47 4.13 22.42 29.04
N VAL A 48 5.19 21.79 28.53
CA VAL A 48 6.32 22.50 27.95
C VAL A 48 5.96 22.97 26.54
N THR A 49 6.26 24.22 26.20
CA THR A 49 6.07 24.76 24.83
C THR A 49 7.39 25.27 24.28
N ILE A 50 7.69 24.93 23.03
CA ILE A 50 8.79 25.47 22.25
C ILE A 50 8.22 25.90 20.89
N ASP A 51 8.24 27.19 20.61
CA ASP A 51 7.57 27.77 19.45
C ASP A 51 8.43 28.79 18.72
N GLY A 52 8.63 28.62 17.40
CA GLY A 52 9.30 29.61 16.56
C GLY A 52 10.83 29.61 16.69
N PHE A 53 11.44 28.45 16.91
CA PHE A 53 12.91 28.34 17.06
C PHE A 53 13.57 27.53 15.94
N ILE A 54 14.79 27.94 15.60
CA ILE A 54 15.78 27.10 14.90
C ILE A 54 16.62 26.38 15.97
N ILE A 55 16.59 25.05 15.97
CA ILE A 55 17.26 24.16 16.93
C ILE A 55 18.35 23.41 16.17
N ARG A 56 19.62 23.75 16.40
CA ARG A 56 20.72 23.25 15.55
C ARG A 56 22.03 22.96 16.26
N ASN A 57 22.87 22.22 15.54
CA ASN A 57 24.24 21.84 15.93
C ASN A 57 24.33 21.10 17.27
N GLY A 58 23.22 20.52 17.74
CA GLY A 58 23.23 19.62 18.88
C GLY A 58 23.94 18.32 18.55
N GLN A 59 24.74 17.83 19.50
CA GLN A 59 25.50 16.60 19.35
C GLN A 59 25.33 15.74 20.61
N ALA A 60 24.43 14.76 20.56
CA ALA A 60 24.27 13.81 21.65
C ALA A 60 25.46 12.83 21.66
N THR A 61 26.23 12.87 22.74
CA THR A 61 27.41 12.04 23.00
C THR A 61 27.27 11.31 24.36
N GLY A 62 28.20 10.42 24.68
CA GLY A 62 28.23 9.62 25.91
C GLY A 62 27.46 8.30 25.84
N ILE A 63 27.09 7.78 27.01
CA ILE A 63 26.42 6.48 27.21
C ILE A 63 24.94 6.45 26.78
N SER A 64 24.35 7.60 26.46
CA SER A 64 22.98 7.73 25.95
C SER A 64 22.92 8.78 24.85
N PRO A 65 23.50 8.50 23.67
CA PRO A 65 23.61 9.47 22.57
C PRO A 65 22.26 9.58 21.83
N TYR A 66 21.23 10.04 22.53
CA TYR A 66 19.86 10.17 22.02
C TYR A 66 19.46 11.64 21.87
N GLY A 67 18.76 11.96 20.79
CA GLY A 67 18.13 13.27 20.61
C GLY A 67 19.15 14.39 20.46
N GLY A 68 19.86 14.43 19.34
CA GLY A 68 20.87 15.47 19.08
C GLY A 68 20.28 16.87 19.21
N GLY A 69 19.10 17.10 18.61
CA GLY A 69 18.35 18.35 18.78
C GLY A 69 17.54 18.33 20.07
N LEU A 70 16.50 17.48 20.10
CA LEU A 70 15.58 17.35 21.22
C LEU A 70 15.52 15.91 21.73
N TYR A 71 15.44 15.76 23.05
CA TYR A 71 15.18 14.49 23.71
C TYR A 71 14.04 14.64 24.72
N PHE A 72 12.95 13.91 24.46
CA PHE A 72 11.79 13.74 25.33
C PHE A 72 11.87 12.39 26.03
N ARG A 73 11.86 12.38 27.37
CA ARG A 73 11.97 11.14 28.16
C ARG A 73 11.11 11.17 29.41
N ASN A 74 10.87 9.97 29.96
CA ASN A 74 10.13 9.76 31.20
C ASN A 74 8.72 10.36 31.14
N VAL A 75 7.93 9.96 30.14
CA VAL A 75 6.52 10.38 30.00
C VAL A 75 6.36 11.90 29.87
N ALA A 76 7.32 12.54 29.21
CA ALA A 76 7.23 13.98 28.93
C ALA A 76 6.12 14.27 27.91
N SER A 77 5.39 15.37 28.14
CA SER A 77 4.46 15.95 27.18
C SER A 77 4.84 17.41 26.90
N ALA A 78 5.10 17.69 25.63
CA ALA A 78 5.53 19.00 25.17
C ALA A 78 4.86 19.32 23.84
N THR A 79 4.69 20.61 23.57
CA THR A 79 4.32 21.12 22.25
C THR A 79 5.56 21.74 21.61
N LEU A 80 5.98 21.16 20.50
CA LEU A 80 6.97 21.73 19.59
C LEU A 80 6.22 22.24 18.36
N GLN A 81 6.24 23.55 18.11
CA GLN A 81 5.50 24.11 16.98
C GLN A 81 6.28 25.18 16.22
N ASN A 82 6.08 25.26 14.90
CA ASN A 82 6.70 26.27 14.06
C ASN A 82 8.24 26.32 14.21
N CYS A 83 8.87 25.16 14.40
CA CYS A 83 10.30 25.05 14.67
C CYS A 83 11.05 24.39 13.52
N SER A 84 12.33 24.71 13.39
CA SER A 84 13.26 24.05 12.48
C SER A 84 14.34 23.31 13.27
N VAL A 85 14.28 21.97 13.28
CA VAL A 85 15.26 21.09 13.93
C VAL A 85 16.25 20.63 12.86
N VAL A 86 17.41 21.27 12.80
CA VAL A 86 18.32 21.15 11.65
C VAL A 86 19.78 20.86 12.03
N GLY A 87 20.41 19.94 11.29
CA GLY A 87 21.86 19.71 11.41
C GLY A 87 22.30 19.11 12.74
N ASN A 88 21.39 18.46 13.47
CA ASN A 88 21.70 17.84 14.76
C ASN A 88 22.19 16.40 14.59
N ARG A 89 22.98 15.93 15.55
CA ARG A 89 23.68 14.65 15.47
C ARG A 89 23.54 13.81 16.73
N ALA A 90 23.26 12.52 16.55
CA ALA A 90 23.29 11.50 17.58
C ALA A 90 24.42 10.51 17.26
N THR A 91 25.64 10.79 17.75
CA THR A 91 26.85 10.06 17.35
C THR A 91 27.89 10.01 18.46
N LEU A 92 28.61 8.89 18.58
CA LEU A 92 29.82 8.77 19.39
C LEU A 92 30.94 8.06 18.60
N PRO A 93 32.04 8.74 18.23
CA PRO A 93 33.34 8.10 18.10
C PRO A 93 33.90 7.86 19.53
N PRO A 94 34.41 6.68 19.92
CA PRO A 94 34.71 5.49 19.13
C PRO A 94 33.81 4.26 19.43
N ILE A 95 32.69 4.41 20.15
CA ILE A 95 31.79 3.29 20.51
C ILE A 95 30.54 3.35 19.63
N PRO A 96 30.47 2.54 18.56
CA PRO A 96 29.52 2.74 17.46
C PRO A 96 28.09 2.23 17.71
N ILE A 97 27.68 1.96 18.95
CA ILE A 97 26.56 1.01 19.16
C ILE A 97 25.17 1.60 19.44
N LEU A 98 24.96 2.91 19.69
CA LEU A 98 23.64 3.36 20.22
C LEU A 98 23.08 4.71 19.72
N GLY A 99 23.72 5.45 18.81
CA GLY A 99 23.23 6.79 18.41
C GLY A 99 21.85 6.76 17.74
N GLN A 100 20.82 7.39 18.34
CA GLN A 100 19.45 7.41 17.81
C GLN A 100 18.79 8.79 17.91
N GLY A 101 17.89 9.10 16.97
CA GLY A 101 17.13 10.36 17.00
C GLY A 101 18.06 11.57 16.78
N GLY A 102 18.64 11.68 15.59
CA GLY A 102 19.57 12.78 15.29
C GLY A 102 18.94 14.15 15.55
N GLY A 103 17.70 14.34 15.06
CA GLY A 103 16.90 15.53 15.32
C GLY A 103 16.13 15.41 16.64
N VAL A 104 15.19 14.47 16.71
CA VAL A 104 14.26 14.28 17.82
C VAL A 104 14.28 12.84 18.30
N HIS A 105 14.35 12.63 19.61
CA HIS A 105 14.17 11.32 20.24
C HIS A 105 13.04 11.37 21.27
N CYS A 106 12.11 10.42 21.16
CA CYS A 106 10.98 10.23 22.05
C CYS A 106 11.08 8.86 22.74
N GLU A 107 11.26 8.85 24.06
CA GLU A 107 11.35 7.64 24.87
C GLU A 107 10.20 7.61 25.88
N GLY A 108 9.22 6.73 25.66
CA GLY A 108 8.00 6.63 26.47
C GLY A 108 7.26 7.95 26.64
N SER A 109 7.45 8.88 25.69
CA SER A 109 6.99 10.26 25.74
C SER A 109 6.24 10.59 24.46
N SER A 110 5.20 11.41 24.57
CA SER A 110 4.27 11.70 23.47
C SER A 110 4.13 13.22 23.27
N PRO A 111 5.20 13.89 22.80
CA PRO A 111 5.10 15.30 22.42
C PRO A 111 4.20 15.48 21.20
N ALA A 112 3.56 16.65 21.11
CA ALA A 112 2.93 17.13 19.90
C ALA A 112 3.92 17.98 19.09
N ILE A 113 4.13 17.61 17.83
CA ILE A 113 5.07 18.25 16.91
C ILE A 113 4.26 18.79 15.71
N ARG A 114 4.18 20.11 15.56
CA ARG A 114 3.28 20.75 14.58
C ARG A 114 4.00 21.78 13.73
N ASN A 115 3.74 21.82 12.43
CA ASN A 115 4.30 22.83 11.52
C ASN A 115 5.83 22.94 11.62
N CYS A 116 6.51 21.81 11.81
CA CYS A 116 7.95 21.78 12.03
C CYS A 116 8.70 21.26 10.80
N ILE A 117 9.92 21.75 10.62
CA ILE A 117 10.90 21.21 9.68
C ILE A 117 11.94 20.42 10.47
N ILE A 118 12.12 19.14 10.17
CA ILE A 118 13.13 18.28 10.78
C ILE A 118 14.07 17.82 9.67
N ALA A 119 15.19 18.52 9.52
CA ALA A 119 16.01 18.43 8.32
C ALA A 119 17.51 18.22 8.54
N SER A 120 18.14 17.47 7.65
CA SER A 120 19.61 17.30 7.65
C SER A 120 20.20 16.83 8.99
N ASN A 121 19.40 16.11 9.79
CA ASN A 121 19.87 15.53 11.03
C ASN A 121 20.45 14.15 10.77
N SER A 122 21.38 13.72 11.62
CA SER A 122 22.05 12.43 11.45
C SER A 122 22.12 11.63 12.74
N ALA A 123 21.77 10.34 12.66
CA ALA A 123 22.03 9.37 13.70
C ALA A 123 23.06 8.34 13.20
N LEU A 124 23.86 7.80 14.12
CA LEU A 124 24.73 6.69 13.77
C LEU A 124 23.90 5.45 13.44
N LEU A 125 22.98 5.06 14.33
CA LEU A 125 22.17 3.87 14.19
C LEU A 125 20.82 4.19 13.55
N ASN A 126 19.83 4.66 14.32
CA ASN A 126 18.45 4.77 13.84
C ASN A 126 17.83 6.16 14.00
N GLY A 127 16.83 6.47 13.18
CA GLY A 127 16.03 7.68 13.33
C GLY A 127 16.86 8.93 13.09
N GLY A 128 17.35 9.13 11.86
CA GLY A 128 18.14 10.31 11.53
C GLY A 128 17.39 11.60 11.87
N GLY A 129 16.11 11.66 11.50
CA GLY A 129 15.19 12.74 11.86
C GLY A 129 14.56 12.51 13.24
N ILE A 130 13.67 11.52 13.34
CA ILE A 130 12.88 11.21 14.53
C ILE A 130 13.09 9.75 14.94
N SER A 131 13.20 9.48 16.23
CA SER A 131 13.23 8.12 16.79
C SER A 131 12.21 8.01 17.93
N CYS A 132 11.36 6.97 17.88
CA CYS A 132 10.31 6.70 18.86
C CYS A 132 10.51 5.33 19.51
N HIS A 133 10.50 5.30 20.85
CA HIS A 133 10.80 4.10 21.65
C HIS A 133 9.87 3.95 22.85
N ALA A 134 9.80 2.73 23.38
CA ALA A 134 9.21 2.42 24.68
C ALA A 134 7.77 2.92 24.81
N SER A 135 6.90 2.55 23.87
CA SER A 135 5.49 2.96 23.81
C SER A 135 5.28 4.47 23.61
N ALA A 136 6.28 5.20 23.11
CA ALA A 136 6.09 6.58 22.66
C ALA A 136 5.00 6.65 21.58
N ALA A 137 4.15 7.68 21.67
CA ALA A 137 3.09 7.95 20.71
C ALA A 137 3.01 9.45 20.41
N PRO A 138 4.09 10.09 19.90
CA PRO A 138 4.03 11.48 19.51
C PRO A 138 3.00 11.70 18.39
N GLU A 139 2.39 12.88 18.41
CA GLU A 139 1.53 13.37 17.33
C GLU A 139 2.35 14.31 16.44
N ILE A 140 2.51 13.98 15.17
CA ILE A 140 3.25 14.78 14.20
C ILE A 140 2.26 15.25 13.13
N THR A 141 2.13 16.57 12.98
CA THR A 141 1.15 17.17 12.06
C THR A 141 1.77 18.29 11.25
N ASN A 142 1.48 18.34 9.94
CA ASN A 142 1.96 19.38 9.03
C ASN A 142 3.48 19.56 9.09
N CYS A 143 4.23 18.46 9.24
CA CYS A 143 5.68 18.51 9.37
C CYS A 143 6.38 18.04 8.10
N THR A 144 7.57 18.62 7.85
CA THR A 144 8.48 18.17 6.80
C THR A 144 9.71 17.51 7.44
N ILE A 145 9.89 16.21 7.21
CA ILE A 145 11.00 15.40 7.70
C ILE A 145 11.88 15.06 6.51
N THR A 146 12.97 15.81 6.31
CA THR A 146 13.70 15.76 5.03
C THR A 146 15.23 15.70 5.11
N GLY A 147 15.84 14.94 4.21
CA GLY A 147 17.30 14.90 4.08
C GLY A 147 18.03 14.37 5.31
N ASN A 148 17.35 13.60 6.16
CA ASN A 148 17.94 13.03 7.37
C ASN A 148 18.66 11.71 7.06
N LEU A 149 19.64 11.35 7.90
CA LEU A 149 20.53 10.23 7.68
C LEU A 149 20.62 9.30 8.91
N ALA A 150 20.28 8.03 8.73
CA ALA A 150 20.68 6.94 9.60
C ALA A 150 21.90 6.24 8.97
N SER A 151 23.07 6.33 9.60
CA SER A 151 24.34 5.99 8.93
C SER A 151 24.52 4.48 8.72
N THR A 152 24.19 3.68 9.73
CA THR A 152 24.37 2.21 9.71
C THR A 152 23.10 1.42 10.07
N GLY A 153 22.10 2.04 10.70
CA GLY A 153 20.82 1.42 11.00
C GLY A 153 19.69 1.90 10.09
N GLY A 154 18.46 1.90 10.61
CA GLY A 154 17.24 2.16 9.85
C GLY A 154 16.48 3.42 10.26
N GLY A 155 15.48 3.80 9.47
CA GLY A 155 14.67 4.98 9.70
C GLY A 155 15.46 6.25 9.44
N GLY A 156 15.86 6.48 8.19
CA GLY A 156 16.57 7.70 7.81
C GLY A 156 15.80 8.94 8.25
N GLY A 157 14.50 8.97 7.95
CA GLY A 157 13.55 9.96 8.44
C GLY A 157 13.05 9.62 9.84
N VAL A 158 12.35 8.49 9.97
CA VAL A 158 11.64 8.08 11.19
C VAL A 158 11.97 6.64 11.54
N PHE A 159 12.30 6.39 12.80
CA PHE A 159 12.44 5.05 13.36
C PHE A 159 11.43 4.83 14.49
N CYS A 160 10.74 3.69 14.47
CA CYS A 160 9.75 3.29 15.47
C CYS A 160 10.13 1.92 16.05
N LEU A 161 10.28 1.84 17.37
CA LEU A 161 10.52 0.58 18.09
C LEU A 161 9.53 0.40 19.24
N GLY A 162 8.63 -0.57 19.11
CA GLY A 162 7.56 -0.80 20.09
C GLY A 162 6.76 0.47 20.37
N SER A 163 6.40 1.21 19.32
CA SER A 163 5.83 2.57 19.44
C SER A 163 4.68 2.80 18.45
N SER A 164 3.87 3.82 18.69
CA SER A 164 2.67 4.12 17.90
C SER A 164 2.55 5.62 17.58
N PRO A 165 3.54 6.24 16.92
CA PRO A 165 3.42 7.63 16.51
C PRO A 165 2.32 7.82 15.44
N VAL A 166 1.71 9.00 15.44
CA VAL A 166 0.66 9.38 14.48
C VAL A 166 1.16 10.52 13.61
N PHE A 167 1.07 10.36 12.30
CA PHE A 167 1.46 11.35 11.30
C PHE A 167 0.24 11.82 10.51
N ARG A 168 0.08 13.14 10.37
CA ARG A 168 -0.99 13.77 9.59
C ARG A 168 -0.44 14.86 8.69
N SER A 169 -0.76 14.79 7.40
CA SER A 169 -0.37 15.82 6.43
C SER A 169 1.13 16.10 6.45
N CYS A 170 1.93 15.04 6.60
CA CYS A 170 3.39 15.13 6.74
C CYS A 170 4.09 14.76 5.44
N THR A 171 5.21 15.42 5.17
CA THR A 171 6.14 15.05 4.09
C THR A 171 7.38 14.40 4.68
N ILE A 172 7.69 13.16 4.28
CA ILE A 172 8.89 12.42 4.67
C ILE A 172 9.72 12.17 3.40
N SER A 173 10.71 13.01 3.15
CA SER A 173 11.38 13.02 1.84
C SER A 173 12.90 13.08 1.83
N GLY A 174 13.54 12.44 0.84
CA GLY A 174 14.99 12.56 0.64
C GLY A 174 15.84 11.96 1.78
N ASN A 175 15.24 11.15 2.65
CA ASN A 175 15.92 10.57 3.80
C ASN A 175 16.67 9.28 3.41
N LYS A 176 17.73 8.97 4.15
CA LYS A 176 18.65 7.88 3.81
C LYS A 176 18.96 6.99 5.01
N ALA A 177 18.95 5.67 4.81
CA ALA A 177 19.37 4.67 5.79
C ALA A 177 20.47 3.76 5.22
N GLY A 178 21.51 3.48 6.02
CA GLY A 178 22.58 2.53 5.67
C GLY A 178 23.41 2.89 4.44
N TYR A 179 23.55 4.19 4.14
CA TYR A 179 24.18 4.65 2.90
C TYR A 179 25.72 4.50 2.88
N ASN A 180 26.35 4.35 4.05
CA ASN A 180 27.82 4.48 4.19
C ASN A 180 28.56 3.15 4.39
N ASP A 181 27.88 2.00 4.40
CA ASP A 181 28.55 0.71 4.58
C ASP A 181 27.90 -0.39 3.73
N SER A 182 28.70 -1.03 2.87
CA SER A 182 28.32 -2.23 2.13
C SER A 182 27.97 -3.44 3.02
N LEU A 183 28.29 -3.38 4.32
CA LEU A 183 28.04 -4.43 5.30
C LEU A 183 26.77 -4.19 6.13
N PHE A 184 26.32 -2.95 6.30
CA PHE A 184 25.17 -2.63 7.17
C PHE A 184 23.92 -2.24 6.37
N ARG A 185 22.88 -3.03 6.62
CA ARG A 185 21.60 -3.05 5.92
C ARG A 185 20.73 -1.93 6.46
N GLY A 186 20.82 -0.74 5.87
CA GLY A 186 19.87 0.32 6.19
C GLY A 186 18.46 -0.11 5.81
N ALA A 187 17.54 -0.05 6.75
CA ALA A 187 16.13 -0.35 6.55
C ALA A 187 15.31 0.95 6.64
N GLY A 188 14.26 1.10 5.84
CA GLY A 188 13.31 2.21 5.97
C GLY A 188 13.97 3.56 5.72
N GLY A 189 14.22 3.90 4.46
CA GLY A 189 14.86 5.17 4.11
C GLY A 189 14.06 6.34 4.65
N GLY A 190 12.74 6.31 4.43
CA GLY A 190 11.78 7.20 5.04
C GLY A 190 11.45 6.76 6.46
N VAL A 191 10.84 5.58 6.59
CA VAL A 191 10.31 5.06 7.85
C VAL A 191 10.72 3.60 8.07
N ASP A 192 11.22 3.30 9.26
CA ASP A 192 11.48 1.93 9.73
C ASP A 192 10.62 1.65 10.97
N CYS A 193 9.82 0.58 10.89
CA CYS A 193 8.90 0.12 11.92
C CYS A 193 9.32 -1.26 12.42
N ASN A 194 9.60 -1.36 13.72
CA ASN A 194 9.93 -2.62 14.39
C ASN A 194 9.00 -2.86 15.58
N GLY A 195 8.21 -3.93 15.54
CA GLY A 195 7.21 -4.23 16.58
C GLY A 195 6.24 -3.07 16.82
N SER A 196 5.93 -2.28 15.80
CA SER A 196 5.28 -0.97 15.94
C SER A 196 4.00 -0.87 15.12
N THR A 197 3.12 0.07 15.51
CA THR A 197 1.82 0.30 14.85
C THR A 197 1.60 1.80 14.58
N PRO A 198 2.48 2.46 13.81
CA PRO A 198 2.29 3.87 13.49
C PRO A 198 1.14 4.08 12.50
N SER A 199 0.52 5.25 12.56
CA SER A 199 -0.56 5.66 11.64
C SER A 199 -0.12 6.86 10.79
N PHE A 200 -0.42 6.82 9.50
CA PHE A 200 -0.17 7.88 8.54
C PHE A 200 -1.47 8.23 7.82
N VAL A 201 -1.81 9.52 7.80
CA VAL A 201 -2.97 10.05 7.09
C VAL A 201 -2.52 11.24 6.26
N ASP A 202 -2.88 11.25 4.98
CA ASP A 202 -2.53 12.31 4.03
C ASP A 202 -1.03 12.61 3.96
N CYS A 203 -0.21 11.56 4.10
CA CYS A 203 1.24 11.71 4.13
C CYS A 203 1.88 11.44 2.77
N TRP A 204 2.96 12.18 2.50
CA TRP A 204 3.79 12.00 1.31
C TRP A 204 5.16 11.46 1.70
N ILE A 205 5.47 10.23 1.30
CA ILE A 205 6.72 9.53 1.62
C ILE A 205 7.49 9.32 0.32
N SER A 206 8.51 10.16 0.07
CA SER A 206 9.16 10.19 -1.24
C SER A 206 10.67 10.34 -1.30
N ASP A 207 11.26 9.89 -2.41
CA ASP A 207 12.68 10.12 -2.70
C ASP A 207 13.62 9.58 -1.61
N ASN A 208 13.11 8.64 -0.79
CA ASN A 208 13.86 8.06 0.29
C ASN A 208 14.64 6.85 -0.22
N ARG A 209 15.78 6.58 0.42
CA ARG A 209 16.68 5.53 -0.01
C ARG A 209 17.20 4.68 1.14
N ALA A 210 17.13 3.38 0.97
CA ALA A 210 17.66 2.38 1.89
C ALA A 210 18.19 1.15 1.16
N GLY A 211 18.76 0.21 1.91
CA GLY A 211 19.01 -1.14 1.42
C GLY A 211 17.72 -1.95 1.33
N LEU A 212 16.84 -1.80 2.33
CA LEU A 212 15.53 -2.46 2.43
C LEU A 212 14.46 -1.41 2.73
N GLY A 213 13.32 -1.45 2.04
CA GLY A 213 12.24 -0.51 2.27
C GLY A 213 12.65 0.92 1.97
N GLY A 214 12.72 1.30 0.69
CA GLY A 214 13.16 2.65 0.31
C GLY A 214 12.31 3.72 1.01
N GLY A 215 10.99 3.59 0.93
CA GLY A 215 10.03 4.42 1.66
C GLY A 215 9.81 3.90 3.07
N PHE A 216 9.33 2.66 3.17
CA PHE A 216 8.92 1.99 4.40
C PHE A 216 9.57 0.62 4.55
N TYR A 217 10.03 0.32 5.76
CA TYR A 217 10.36 -1.03 6.18
C TYR A 217 9.55 -1.43 7.40
N CYS A 218 8.95 -2.63 7.38
CA CYS A 218 8.12 -3.16 8.44
C CYS A 218 8.66 -4.52 8.89
N PHE A 219 8.93 -4.65 10.18
CA PHE A 219 9.33 -5.90 10.83
C PHE A 219 8.46 -6.16 12.04
N GLY A 220 7.70 -7.26 12.05
CA GLY A 220 6.77 -7.55 13.16
C GLY A 220 5.76 -6.43 13.41
N SER A 221 5.39 -5.66 12.38
CA SER A 221 4.71 -4.37 12.53
C SER A 221 3.37 -4.31 11.78
N PHE A 222 2.52 -3.39 12.21
CA PHE A 222 1.16 -3.20 11.70
C PHE A 222 0.89 -1.70 11.43
N PRO A 223 1.62 -1.07 10.49
CA PRO A 223 1.35 0.31 10.15
C PRO A 223 0.03 0.46 9.41
N VAL A 224 -0.65 1.58 9.65
CA VAL A 224 -1.91 1.95 8.99
C VAL A 224 -1.66 3.20 8.15
N LEU A 225 -1.94 3.11 6.86
CA LEU A 225 -1.79 4.21 5.91
C LEU A 225 -3.13 4.48 5.24
N THR A 226 -3.60 5.72 5.32
CA THR A 226 -4.81 6.19 4.66
C THR A 226 -4.48 7.39 3.80
N ASN A 227 -4.90 7.38 2.53
CA ASN A 227 -4.72 8.48 1.59
C ASN A 227 -3.26 8.97 1.49
N CYS A 228 -2.33 8.03 1.61
CA CYS A 228 -0.90 8.32 1.57
C CYS A 228 -0.33 8.10 0.16
N THR A 229 0.68 8.89 -0.19
CA THR A 229 1.48 8.68 -1.40
C THR A 229 2.88 8.20 -1.03
N ILE A 230 3.31 7.08 -1.60
CA ILE A 230 4.66 6.50 -1.48
C ILE A 230 5.29 6.54 -2.87
N ALA A 231 6.19 7.48 -3.11
CA ALA A 231 6.68 7.79 -4.45
C ALA A 231 8.19 7.91 -4.61
N ASN A 232 8.75 7.46 -5.74
CA ASN A 232 10.16 7.65 -6.09
C ASN A 232 11.17 7.09 -5.05
N ASN A 233 10.75 6.14 -4.23
CA ASN A 233 11.63 5.57 -3.22
C ASN A 233 12.48 4.45 -3.83
N VAL A 234 13.70 4.30 -3.30
CA VAL A 234 14.71 3.41 -3.86
C VAL A 234 15.26 2.46 -2.82
N ALA A 235 15.07 1.16 -3.05
CA ALA A 235 15.76 0.10 -2.33
C ALA A 235 16.91 -0.44 -3.19
N LYS A 236 18.16 -0.24 -2.74
CA LYS A 236 19.38 -0.72 -3.42
C LYS A 236 20.14 -1.66 -2.51
N TYR A 237 19.96 -2.95 -2.74
CA TYR A 237 20.61 -4.01 -1.99
C TYR A 237 21.61 -4.75 -2.88
N PHE A 238 22.89 -4.57 -2.59
CA PHE A 238 24.01 -5.16 -3.33
C PHE A 238 24.37 -6.60 -2.88
N GLY A 239 23.47 -7.32 -2.19
CA GLY A 239 23.75 -8.64 -1.62
C GLY A 239 23.04 -9.80 -2.33
N PHE A 240 23.68 -10.97 -2.41
CA PHE A 240 23.17 -12.18 -3.08
C PHE A 240 22.18 -13.02 -2.25
N SER A 241 21.44 -12.43 -1.31
CA SER A 241 20.50 -13.20 -0.47
C SER A 241 19.10 -13.18 -1.07
N SER A 242 18.72 -14.27 -1.72
CA SER A 242 17.42 -14.52 -2.38
C SER A 242 16.18 -14.56 -1.47
N ASN A 243 16.31 -14.09 -0.22
CA ASN A 243 15.29 -14.26 0.84
C ASN A 243 15.01 -12.95 1.60
N VAL A 244 15.40 -11.79 1.05
CA VAL A 244 15.19 -10.50 1.71
C VAL A 244 14.49 -9.56 0.76
N GLY A 245 13.18 -9.44 0.93
CA GLY A 245 12.35 -8.47 0.20
C GLY A 245 12.89 -7.07 0.30
N THR A 246 13.32 -6.52 -0.84
CA THR A 246 13.92 -5.18 -0.86
C THR A 246 12.89 -4.07 -0.84
N GLY A 247 11.71 -4.21 -1.46
CA GLY A 247 10.59 -3.28 -1.35
C GLY A 247 10.96 -1.82 -1.64
N GLY A 248 10.89 -1.38 -2.89
CA GLY A 248 11.25 -0.01 -3.27
C GLY A 248 10.40 1.01 -2.52
N GLY A 249 9.08 0.84 -2.55
CA GLY A 249 8.14 1.61 -1.74
C GLY A 249 8.07 1.06 -0.31
N ILE A 250 7.55 -0.16 -0.16
CA ILE A 250 7.35 -0.83 1.13
C ILE A 250 7.99 -2.22 1.11
N ALA A 251 8.79 -2.52 2.13
CA ALA A 251 9.20 -3.87 2.47
C ALA A 251 8.50 -4.33 3.76
N SER A 252 7.81 -5.45 3.70
CA SER A 252 7.04 -6.06 4.80
C SER A 252 7.58 -7.43 5.12
N PHE A 253 8.06 -7.60 6.35
CA PHE A 253 8.56 -8.88 6.87
C PHE A 253 7.85 -9.25 8.17
N ILE A 254 7.18 -10.41 8.18
CA ILE A 254 6.35 -10.86 9.32
C ILE A 254 5.46 -9.71 9.81
N SER A 255 4.88 -8.98 8.87
CA SER A 255 4.16 -7.73 9.13
C SER A 255 2.83 -7.76 8.38
N SER A 256 1.93 -6.86 8.75
CA SER A 256 0.60 -6.75 8.13
C SER A 256 0.26 -5.27 7.96
N PRO A 257 0.92 -4.57 7.03
CA PRO A 257 0.58 -3.19 6.72
C PRO A 257 -0.84 -3.13 6.13
N PHE A 258 -1.61 -2.13 6.55
CA PHE A 258 -2.92 -1.81 6.00
C PHE A 258 -2.84 -0.50 5.22
N LEU A 259 -3.17 -0.55 3.93
CA LEU A 259 -3.19 0.59 3.02
C LEU A 259 -4.62 0.77 2.51
N ASN A 260 -5.18 1.97 2.71
CA ASN A 260 -6.47 2.36 2.17
C ASN A 260 -6.35 3.64 1.35
N GLY A 261 -6.87 3.64 0.12
CA GLY A 261 -6.83 4.80 -0.78
C GLY A 261 -5.40 5.30 -1.09
N CYS A 262 -4.39 4.43 -0.93
CA CYS A 262 -2.99 4.84 -1.04
C CYS A 262 -2.47 4.74 -2.48
N THR A 263 -1.55 5.63 -2.83
CA THR A 263 -0.82 5.58 -4.11
C THR A 263 0.63 5.15 -3.88
N VAL A 264 1.03 4.01 -4.43
CA VAL A 264 2.41 3.50 -4.43
C VAL A 264 2.95 3.58 -5.85
N ARG A 265 3.80 4.57 -6.14
CA ARG A 265 4.23 4.83 -7.52
C ARG A 265 5.69 5.13 -7.74
N ASP A 266 6.18 4.81 -8.92
CA ASP A 266 7.52 5.20 -9.38
C ASP A 266 8.64 4.73 -8.44
N ASN A 267 8.39 3.69 -7.63
CA ASN A 267 9.38 3.15 -6.70
C ASN A 267 10.23 2.08 -7.38
N THR A 268 11.49 1.99 -6.98
CA THR A 268 12.46 1.07 -7.58
C THR A 268 13.11 0.19 -6.53
N ALA A 269 13.07 -1.12 -6.76
CA ALA A 269 13.83 -2.12 -6.03
C ALA A 269 14.85 -2.79 -6.95
N GLU A 270 16.06 -3.03 -6.46
CA GLU A 270 17.08 -3.75 -7.22
C GLU A 270 16.74 -5.24 -7.40
N ILE A 271 16.04 -5.84 -6.43
CA ILE A 271 15.73 -7.28 -6.45
C ILE A 271 14.21 -7.51 -6.40
N GLU A 272 13.53 -7.31 -5.28
CA GLU A 272 12.14 -7.72 -5.12
C GLU A 272 11.21 -6.56 -4.79
N GLY A 273 10.01 -6.57 -5.41
CA GLY A 273 8.88 -5.71 -5.08
C GLY A 273 9.17 -4.23 -5.32
N GLY A 274 9.02 -3.76 -6.56
CA GLY A 274 9.25 -2.34 -6.87
C GLY A 274 8.38 -1.44 -5.99
N GLY A 275 7.08 -1.72 -5.93
CA GLY A 275 6.13 -1.02 -5.06
C GLY A 275 6.12 -1.61 -3.66
N LEU A 276 5.65 -2.85 -3.53
CA LEU A 276 5.47 -3.57 -2.27
C LEU A 276 6.14 -4.95 -2.33
N ALA A 277 6.89 -5.30 -1.29
CA ALA A 277 7.50 -6.61 -1.12
C ALA A 277 7.04 -7.24 0.21
N CYS A 278 6.38 -8.40 0.16
CA CYS A 278 5.81 -9.09 1.33
C CYS A 278 6.49 -10.45 1.54
N PHE A 279 7.04 -10.68 2.73
CA PHE A 279 7.74 -11.91 3.09
C PHE A 279 7.29 -12.44 4.44
N ASN A 280 6.89 -13.71 4.50
CA ASN A 280 6.29 -14.33 5.68
C ASN A 280 5.22 -13.44 6.33
N SER A 281 4.51 -12.65 5.52
CA SER A 281 3.62 -11.59 5.96
C SER A 281 2.19 -12.11 5.86
N PRO A 282 1.54 -12.40 7.00
CA PRO A 282 0.30 -13.17 7.01
C PRO A 282 -0.92 -12.38 6.56
N SER A 283 -0.91 -11.05 6.57
CA SER A 283 -2.08 -10.27 6.14
C SER A 283 -1.78 -8.81 5.75
N PRO A 284 -0.87 -8.50 4.82
CA PRO A 284 -0.87 -7.18 4.17
C PRO A 284 -2.21 -6.95 3.45
N ILE A 285 -2.83 -5.79 3.63
CA ILE A 285 -4.14 -5.47 3.03
C ILE A 285 -4.04 -4.15 2.27
N LEU A 286 -4.43 -4.17 0.99
CA LEU A 286 -4.52 -2.99 0.12
C LEU A 286 -5.96 -2.89 -0.38
N ILE A 287 -6.63 -1.78 -0.07
CA ILE A 287 -8.00 -1.49 -0.50
C ILE A 287 -8.00 -0.16 -1.24
N GLY A 288 -8.62 -0.10 -2.42
CA GLY A 288 -8.74 1.15 -3.18
C GLY A 288 -7.40 1.77 -3.58
N CYS A 289 -6.33 0.96 -3.66
CA CYS A 289 -4.97 1.45 -3.82
C CYS A 289 -4.54 1.50 -5.29
N SER A 290 -3.69 2.47 -5.62
CA SER A 290 -3.04 2.58 -6.93
C SER A 290 -1.56 2.19 -6.84
N VAL A 291 -1.16 1.09 -7.48
CA VAL A 291 0.23 0.61 -7.57
C VAL A 291 0.75 0.80 -8.99
N LEU A 292 1.48 1.89 -9.23
CA LEU A 292 1.73 2.43 -10.57
C LEU A 292 3.22 2.58 -10.89
N ARG A 293 3.68 2.16 -12.09
CA ARG A 293 5.04 2.45 -12.59
C ARG A 293 6.18 2.07 -11.64
N ASN A 294 5.99 1.04 -10.84
CA ASN A 294 7.05 0.54 -9.97
C ASN A 294 7.91 -0.49 -10.71
N SER A 295 9.18 -0.57 -10.34
CA SER A 295 10.16 -1.44 -11.00
C SER A 295 10.91 -2.31 -9.99
N GLY A 296 10.96 -3.62 -10.24
CA GLY A 296 11.72 -4.61 -9.46
C GLY A 296 12.25 -5.74 -10.35
N LEU A 297 13.10 -6.63 -9.86
CA LEU A 297 13.45 -7.87 -10.60
C LEU A 297 12.27 -8.85 -10.55
N GLN A 298 11.62 -8.96 -9.40
CA GLN A 298 10.45 -9.82 -9.18
C GLN A 298 9.29 -9.02 -8.57
N GLY A 299 8.13 -9.04 -9.22
CA GLY A 299 6.96 -8.28 -8.76
C GLY A 299 7.18 -6.79 -8.92
N GLY A 300 6.93 -6.24 -10.11
CA GLY A 300 7.19 -4.82 -10.36
C GLY A 300 6.34 -3.95 -9.44
N GLY A 301 5.03 -4.23 -9.40
CA GLY A 301 4.10 -3.63 -8.45
C GLY A 301 4.19 -4.29 -7.08
N VAL A 302 3.80 -5.57 -7.01
CA VAL A 302 3.69 -6.33 -5.77
C VAL A 302 4.46 -7.65 -5.88
N ASN A 303 5.31 -7.91 -4.89
CA ASN A 303 5.91 -9.23 -4.68
C ASN A 303 5.33 -9.84 -3.42
N SER A 304 4.69 -11.01 -3.56
CA SER A 304 4.23 -11.86 -2.47
C SER A 304 5.11 -13.09 -2.38
N GLY A 305 6.06 -13.09 -1.46
CA GLY A 305 7.01 -14.18 -1.23
C GLY A 305 6.73 -14.97 0.05
N SER A 306 7.03 -16.27 0.00
CA SER A 306 7.15 -17.23 1.11
C SER A 306 6.07 -17.11 2.19
N LEU A 307 5.02 -17.93 2.10
CA LEU A 307 3.92 -18.04 3.06
C LEU A 307 3.14 -16.73 3.29
N SER A 308 3.34 -15.73 2.44
CA SER A 308 2.57 -14.48 2.52
C SER A 308 1.18 -14.67 1.91
N THR A 309 0.21 -13.95 2.47
CA THR A 309 -1.21 -13.99 2.04
C THR A 309 -1.78 -12.57 1.98
N PRO A 310 -1.24 -11.69 1.11
CA PRO A 310 -1.77 -10.34 1.00
C PRO A 310 -3.15 -10.34 0.33
N ILE A 311 -3.99 -9.40 0.75
CA ILE A 311 -5.32 -9.16 0.19
C ILE A 311 -5.26 -7.84 -0.59
N LEU A 312 -5.64 -7.90 -1.86
CA LEU A 312 -5.72 -6.76 -2.75
C LEU A 312 -7.15 -6.62 -3.25
N GLU A 313 -7.77 -5.49 -2.98
CA GLU A 313 -9.17 -5.26 -3.28
C GLU A 313 -9.37 -3.88 -3.89
N ARG A 314 -10.16 -3.78 -4.97
CA ARG A 314 -10.45 -2.51 -5.64
C ARG A 314 -9.17 -1.74 -5.99
N CYS A 315 -8.10 -2.47 -6.32
CA CYS A 315 -6.80 -1.89 -6.60
C CYS A 315 -6.54 -1.75 -8.11
N ALA A 316 -5.87 -0.67 -8.49
CA ALA A 316 -5.32 -0.47 -9.82
C ALA A 316 -3.81 -0.76 -9.80
N ILE A 317 -3.38 -1.83 -10.46
CA ILE A 317 -1.98 -2.27 -10.53
C ILE A 317 -1.54 -2.13 -11.98
N SER A 318 -0.87 -1.01 -12.31
CA SER A 318 -0.59 -0.73 -13.70
C SER A 318 0.78 -0.13 -14.02
N GLU A 319 1.21 -0.35 -15.25
CA GLU A 319 2.47 0.18 -15.79
C GLU A 319 3.71 -0.25 -15.01
N ASN A 320 3.63 -1.32 -14.21
CA ASN A 320 4.74 -1.82 -13.44
C ASN A 320 5.63 -2.74 -14.30
N SER A 321 6.92 -2.81 -13.96
CA SER A 321 7.91 -3.55 -14.74
C SER A 321 8.73 -4.49 -13.87
N ALA A 322 8.91 -5.74 -14.33
CA ALA A 322 9.81 -6.70 -13.71
C ALA A 322 10.40 -7.73 -14.68
N VAL A 323 11.23 -8.65 -14.19
CA VAL A 323 11.62 -9.85 -14.96
C VAL A 323 10.51 -10.89 -14.90
N HIS A 324 9.94 -11.10 -13.70
CA HIS A 324 8.79 -11.97 -13.48
C HIS A 324 7.70 -11.23 -12.71
N GLY A 325 6.46 -11.35 -13.16
CA GLY A 325 5.32 -10.70 -12.51
C GLY A 325 5.43 -9.18 -12.64
N GLY A 326 5.20 -8.64 -13.84
CA GLY A 326 5.27 -7.20 -14.07
C GLY A 326 4.40 -6.45 -13.07
N GLY A 327 3.14 -6.87 -12.94
CA GLY A 327 2.23 -6.41 -11.90
C GLY A 327 2.50 -7.09 -10.56
N ILE A 328 2.22 -8.39 -10.48
CA ILE A 328 2.26 -9.19 -9.25
C ILE A 328 3.11 -10.44 -9.46
N ALA A 329 3.99 -10.75 -8.50
CA ALA A 329 4.68 -12.02 -8.44
C ALA A 329 4.35 -12.78 -7.15
N CYS A 330 4.05 -14.07 -7.26
CA CYS A 330 3.69 -14.98 -6.19
C CYS A 330 4.70 -16.13 -6.11
N PHE A 331 5.46 -16.21 -5.02
CA PHE A 331 6.45 -17.26 -4.78
C PHE A 331 6.10 -18.01 -3.49
N GLY A 332 5.53 -19.21 -3.60
CA GLY A 332 5.08 -19.99 -2.43
C GLY A 332 4.14 -19.22 -1.52
N SER A 333 3.26 -18.43 -2.13
CA SER A 333 2.34 -17.51 -1.46
C SER A 333 0.92 -17.66 -2.05
N SER A 334 -0.07 -17.25 -1.27
CA SER A 334 -1.48 -17.40 -1.63
C SER A 334 -2.21 -16.07 -1.47
N PRO A 335 -1.88 -15.05 -2.30
CA PRO A 335 -2.57 -13.79 -2.25
C PRO A 335 -4.00 -13.93 -2.75
N THR A 336 -4.90 -13.12 -2.19
CA THR A 336 -6.26 -13.00 -2.69
C THR A 336 -6.45 -11.64 -3.34
N ILE A 337 -6.95 -11.63 -4.57
CA ILE A 337 -7.06 -10.43 -5.38
C ILE A 337 -8.49 -10.36 -5.89
N ALA A 338 -9.22 -9.30 -5.58
CA ALA A 338 -10.58 -9.13 -6.09
C ALA A 338 -10.89 -7.71 -6.54
N ASN A 339 -11.78 -7.58 -7.53
CA ASN A 339 -12.22 -6.29 -8.06
C ASN A 339 -11.04 -5.41 -8.48
N CYS A 340 -9.96 -6.02 -8.98
CA CYS A 340 -8.74 -5.31 -9.33
C CYS A 340 -8.63 -5.13 -10.83
N LEU A 341 -8.09 -3.97 -11.24
CA LEU A 341 -7.59 -3.74 -12.59
C LEU A 341 -6.07 -3.95 -12.59
N ILE A 342 -5.61 -5.00 -13.27
CA ILE A 342 -4.19 -5.29 -13.45
C ILE A 342 -3.85 -5.03 -14.92
N SER A 343 -3.26 -3.86 -15.23
CA SER A 343 -3.14 -3.42 -16.62
C SER A 343 -1.80 -2.86 -17.04
N ARG A 344 -1.45 -3.06 -18.32
CA ARG A 344 -0.23 -2.48 -18.93
C ARG A 344 1.07 -2.78 -18.18
N ASN A 345 1.12 -3.88 -17.44
CA ASN A 345 2.34 -4.29 -16.75
C ASN A 345 3.24 -5.09 -17.70
N VAL A 346 4.55 -4.98 -17.49
CA VAL A 346 5.57 -5.55 -18.37
C VAL A 346 6.47 -6.51 -17.59
N ALA A 347 6.55 -7.76 -18.05
CA ALA A 347 7.52 -8.73 -17.58
C ALA A 347 8.54 -9.06 -18.69
N ALA A 348 9.83 -9.03 -18.37
CA ALA A 348 10.86 -9.40 -19.34
C ALA A 348 10.81 -10.90 -19.72
N GLN A 349 10.32 -11.76 -18.82
CA GLN A 349 10.28 -13.20 -19.04
C GLN A 349 8.89 -13.82 -18.85
N SER A 350 8.26 -13.64 -17.69
CA SER A 350 7.03 -14.40 -17.40
C SER A 350 6.02 -13.63 -16.57
N GLY A 351 4.74 -13.76 -16.94
CA GLY A 351 3.62 -13.18 -16.18
C GLY A 351 3.63 -11.66 -16.26
N GLY A 352 3.18 -11.10 -17.38
CA GLY A 352 3.08 -9.63 -17.53
C GLY A 352 2.25 -9.04 -16.40
N ALA A 353 1.05 -9.58 -16.19
CA ALA A 353 0.20 -9.20 -15.05
C ALA A 353 0.59 -9.98 -13.79
N VAL A 354 0.51 -11.31 -13.83
CA VAL A 354 0.72 -12.18 -12.66
C VAL A 354 1.69 -13.32 -12.97
N HIS A 355 2.69 -13.53 -12.13
CA HIS A 355 3.56 -14.71 -12.17
C HIS A 355 3.43 -15.54 -10.89
N CYS A 356 3.35 -16.86 -11.02
CA CYS A 356 3.23 -17.79 -9.90
C CYS A 356 4.28 -18.89 -9.98
N SER A 357 4.97 -19.14 -8.88
CA SER A 357 5.90 -20.27 -8.75
C SER A 357 6.00 -20.81 -7.33
N ASN A 358 6.70 -21.94 -7.17
CA ASN A 358 7.04 -22.55 -5.88
C ASN A 358 5.83 -22.87 -5.01
N GLU A 359 4.83 -23.57 -5.55
CA GLU A 359 3.61 -23.95 -4.82
C GLU A 359 2.74 -22.75 -4.40
N ALA A 360 2.82 -21.65 -5.15
CA ALA A 360 1.90 -20.53 -4.96
C ALA A 360 0.45 -20.96 -5.22
N SER A 361 -0.50 -20.35 -4.50
CA SER A 361 -1.93 -20.63 -4.63
C SER A 361 -2.80 -19.35 -4.67
N PRO A 362 -2.56 -18.39 -5.58
CA PRO A 362 -3.38 -17.19 -5.66
C PRO A 362 -4.82 -17.48 -6.13
N GLU A 363 -5.75 -16.69 -5.60
CA GLU A 363 -7.14 -16.63 -6.05
C GLU A 363 -7.47 -15.22 -6.56
N LEU A 364 -7.97 -15.16 -7.79
CA LEU A 364 -8.42 -13.93 -8.45
C LEU A 364 -9.93 -14.01 -8.69
N ALA A 365 -10.65 -12.95 -8.31
CA ALA A 365 -12.10 -12.88 -8.46
C ALA A 365 -12.52 -11.51 -9.02
N SER A 366 -13.43 -11.46 -10.00
CA SER A 366 -13.97 -10.19 -10.51
C SER A 366 -12.86 -9.21 -10.96
N CYS A 367 -11.78 -9.72 -11.55
CA CYS A 367 -10.62 -8.91 -11.94
C CYS A 367 -10.55 -8.71 -13.44
N MET A 368 -10.08 -7.53 -13.86
CA MET A 368 -9.71 -7.27 -15.24
C MET A 368 -8.18 -7.30 -15.39
N ILE A 369 -7.68 -8.16 -16.26
CA ILE A 369 -6.28 -8.35 -16.60
C ILE A 369 -6.09 -7.89 -18.04
N LEU A 370 -5.63 -6.66 -18.22
CA LEU A 370 -5.73 -5.93 -19.50
C LEU A 370 -4.36 -5.46 -20.02
N GLU A 371 -4.05 -5.74 -21.29
CA GLU A 371 -2.88 -5.15 -21.98
C GLU A 371 -1.52 -5.44 -21.32
N ASN A 372 -1.40 -6.54 -20.56
CA ASN A 372 -0.14 -6.89 -19.93
C ASN A 372 0.76 -7.64 -20.92
N THR A 373 2.05 -7.36 -20.86
CA THR A 373 3.03 -7.89 -21.81
C THR A 373 4.09 -8.72 -21.10
N SER A 374 4.38 -9.91 -21.63
CA SER A 374 5.47 -10.77 -21.20
C SER A 374 6.40 -11.09 -22.38
N GLY A 375 7.71 -11.05 -22.15
CA GLY A 375 8.71 -11.35 -23.17
C GLY A 375 8.82 -12.84 -23.54
N ALA A 376 8.29 -13.76 -22.74
CA ALA A 376 8.26 -15.19 -23.08
C ALA A 376 6.89 -15.82 -22.83
N THR A 377 6.47 -15.97 -21.56
CA THR A 377 5.26 -16.76 -21.22
C THR A 377 4.24 -15.97 -20.44
N GLY A 378 2.95 -16.19 -20.71
CA GLY A 378 1.85 -15.68 -19.87
C GLY A 378 1.77 -14.15 -19.86
N GLY A 379 1.17 -13.56 -20.89
CA GLY A 379 0.98 -12.10 -20.95
C GLY A 379 0.13 -11.63 -19.78
N GLY A 380 -1.05 -12.25 -19.62
CA GLY A 380 -1.90 -12.09 -18.44
C GLY A 380 -1.30 -12.83 -17.24
N LEU A 381 -1.21 -14.15 -17.32
CA LEU A 381 -0.76 -14.97 -16.19
C LEU A 381 0.21 -16.08 -16.60
N SER A 382 1.26 -16.29 -15.80
CA SER A 382 2.17 -17.43 -15.94
C SER A 382 2.27 -18.20 -14.64
N ALA A 383 1.98 -19.50 -14.65
CA ALA A 383 2.10 -20.39 -13.48
C ALA A 383 3.12 -21.50 -13.71
N SER A 384 3.92 -21.79 -12.69
CA SER A 384 4.88 -22.91 -12.67
C SER A 384 4.81 -23.65 -11.33
N SER A 385 4.59 -24.96 -11.33
CA SER A 385 4.43 -25.76 -10.10
C SER A 385 3.53 -25.10 -9.05
N SER A 386 2.39 -24.55 -9.47
CA SER A 386 1.48 -23.73 -8.64
C SER A 386 0.02 -24.10 -8.87
N THR A 387 -0.86 -23.64 -7.99
CA THR A 387 -2.31 -23.70 -8.18
C THR A 387 -2.84 -22.29 -8.41
N VAL A 388 -3.69 -22.07 -9.40
CA VAL A 388 -4.26 -20.75 -9.63
C VAL A 388 -5.75 -20.90 -9.90
N VAL A 389 -6.54 -20.08 -9.22
CA VAL A 389 -7.99 -20.02 -9.38
C VAL A 389 -8.39 -18.65 -9.88
N LEU A 390 -9.04 -18.58 -11.03
CA LEU A 390 -9.69 -17.39 -11.56
C LEU A 390 -11.19 -17.64 -11.58
N LYS A 391 -11.93 -16.67 -11.06
CA LYS A 391 -13.39 -16.65 -11.09
C LYS A 391 -13.82 -15.30 -11.63
N ASN A 392 -14.71 -15.29 -12.62
CA ASN A 392 -15.32 -14.04 -13.06
C ASN A 392 -14.27 -12.99 -13.50
N CYS A 393 -13.23 -13.43 -14.21
CA CYS A 393 -12.12 -12.57 -14.59
C CYS A 393 -12.07 -12.38 -16.11
N ASP A 394 -11.65 -11.18 -16.53
CA ASP A 394 -11.44 -10.84 -17.92
C ASP A 394 -9.95 -10.77 -18.22
N LEU A 395 -9.49 -11.55 -19.19
CA LEU A 395 -8.10 -11.55 -19.67
C LEU A 395 -8.09 -11.06 -21.10
N LEU A 396 -7.80 -9.77 -21.26
CA LEU A 396 -8.03 -9.04 -22.49
C LEU A 396 -6.74 -8.40 -23.00
N ASN A 397 -6.48 -8.54 -24.29
CA ASN A 397 -5.38 -7.86 -25.00
C ASN A 397 -3.98 -8.07 -24.39
N ASN A 398 -3.78 -9.14 -23.61
CA ASN A 398 -2.47 -9.46 -23.07
C ASN A 398 -1.59 -10.10 -24.16
N VAL A 399 -0.27 -9.90 -24.06
CA VAL A 399 0.67 -10.29 -25.11
C VAL A 399 1.81 -11.10 -24.51
N ALA A 400 2.07 -12.27 -25.09
CA ALA A 400 3.27 -13.07 -24.85
C ALA A 400 3.62 -13.91 -26.09
N ILE A 401 4.84 -14.43 -26.13
CA ILE A 401 5.23 -15.41 -27.16
C ILE A 401 4.39 -16.67 -27.01
N ASP A 402 4.34 -17.22 -25.79
CA ASP A 402 3.57 -18.42 -25.45
C ASP A 402 2.51 -18.09 -24.39
N GLY A 403 1.24 -18.34 -24.71
CA GLY A 403 0.13 -18.09 -23.78
C GLY A 403 -0.07 -16.61 -23.49
N SER A 404 -0.58 -15.87 -24.47
CA SER A 404 -0.91 -14.45 -24.30
C SER A 404 -1.90 -14.22 -23.15
N GLY A 405 -2.96 -15.03 -23.04
CA GLY A 405 -3.83 -15.02 -21.87
C GLY A 405 -3.14 -15.66 -20.67
N LEU A 406 -2.98 -16.99 -20.72
CA LEU A 406 -2.34 -17.77 -19.67
C LEU A 406 -1.28 -18.75 -20.19
N SER A 407 -0.24 -18.96 -19.40
CA SER A 407 0.73 -20.04 -19.56
C SER A 407 0.83 -20.87 -18.28
N SER A 408 0.86 -22.20 -18.42
CA SER A 408 0.97 -23.16 -17.32
C SER A 408 2.14 -24.12 -17.55
N GLY A 409 2.99 -24.30 -16.54
CA GLY A 409 3.98 -25.35 -16.44
C GLY A 409 3.76 -26.19 -15.19
N SER A 410 3.58 -27.52 -15.31
CA SER A 410 3.34 -28.45 -14.19
C SER A 410 2.43 -27.87 -13.07
N SER A 411 1.38 -27.13 -13.43
CA SER A 411 0.51 -26.37 -12.53
C SER A 411 -0.94 -26.82 -12.65
N MET A 412 -1.75 -26.49 -11.65
CA MET A 412 -3.20 -26.65 -11.67
C MET A 412 -3.86 -25.29 -11.90
N LEU A 413 -4.40 -25.07 -13.10
CA LEU A 413 -5.19 -23.88 -13.41
C LEU A 413 -6.68 -24.23 -13.39
N ARG A 414 -7.47 -23.42 -12.68
CA ARG A 414 -8.93 -23.51 -12.68
C ARG A 414 -9.53 -22.15 -13.00
N LEU A 415 -10.26 -22.08 -14.10
CA LEU A 415 -10.95 -20.89 -14.58
C LEU A 415 -12.45 -21.17 -14.63
N ILE A 416 -13.25 -20.27 -14.05
CA ILE A 416 -14.70 -20.36 -14.04
C ILE A 416 -15.29 -18.98 -14.32
N ASN A 417 -16.31 -18.88 -15.17
CA ASN A 417 -16.96 -17.59 -15.50
C ASN A 417 -15.99 -16.55 -16.07
N CYS A 418 -14.92 -16.95 -16.76
CA CYS A 418 -13.92 -16.01 -17.25
C CYS A 418 -14.13 -15.68 -18.72
N VAL A 419 -13.66 -14.51 -19.17
CA VAL A 419 -13.61 -14.13 -20.58
C VAL A 419 -12.16 -13.96 -21.01
N LEU A 420 -11.74 -14.68 -22.06
CA LEU A 420 -10.38 -14.66 -22.59
C LEU A 420 -10.40 -14.20 -24.04
N VAL A 421 -9.87 -12.99 -24.29
CA VAL A 421 -9.74 -12.41 -25.64
C VAL A 421 -8.37 -11.75 -25.78
N ASN A 422 -7.41 -12.51 -26.28
CA ASN A 422 -6.02 -12.06 -26.44
C ASN A 422 -5.52 -12.26 -27.89
N PRO A 423 -4.58 -11.44 -28.39
CA PRO A 423 -4.09 -11.51 -29.76
C PRO A 423 -3.30 -12.79 -30.09
N GLY A 424 -2.73 -13.47 -29.09
CA GLY A 424 -2.05 -14.76 -29.26
C GLY A 424 -2.81 -15.91 -28.59
N ASP A 425 -2.11 -16.99 -28.27
CA ASP A 425 -2.70 -18.16 -27.61
C ASP A 425 -3.42 -17.77 -26.31
N GLN A 426 -4.72 -18.11 -26.20
CA GLN A 426 -5.48 -17.85 -24.97
C GLN A 426 -4.90 -18.63 -23.79
N VAL A 427 -4.54 -19.89 -24.03
CA VAL A 427 -4.06 -20.81 -23.00
C VAL A 427 -2.96 -21.70 -23.57
N HIS A 428 -1.77 -21.62 -22.99
CA HIS A 428 -0.62 -22.45 -23.32
C HIS A 428 -0.27 -23.35 -22.12
N ASN A 429 -0.17 -24.66 -22.34
CA ASN A 429 0.12 -25.62 -21.27
C ASN A 429 1.30 -26.52 -21.65
N VAL A 430 2.36 -26.49 -20.84
CA VAL A 430 3.61 -27.22 -21.06
C VAL A 430 3.84 -28.21 -19.92
N ASN A 431 3.92 -29.50 -20.23
CA ASN A 431 4.31 -30.54 -19.27
C ASN A 431 3.50 -30.53 -17.95
N GLY A 432 2.23 -30.13 -18.01
CA GLY A 432 1.32 -30.03 -16.86
C GLY A 432 -0.04 -30.66 -17.12
N LEU A 433 -0.83 -30.83 -16.05
CA LEU A 433 -2.23 -31.22 -16.18
C LEU A 433 -2.98 -30.20 -17.04
N PRO A 434 -3.92 -30.64 -17.90
CA PRO A 434 -4.76 -29.70 -18.63
C PRO A 434 -5.47 -28.73 -17.68
N PRO A 435 -5.55 -27.44 -18.04
CA PRO A 435 -6.31 -26.46 -17.28
C PRO A 435 -7.79 -26.88 -17.23
N THR A 436 -8.43 -26.69 -16.08
CA THR A 436 -9.88 -26.88 -15.94
C THR A 436 -10.57 -25.55 -16.21
N ILE A 437 -11.28 -25.46 -17.32
CA ILE A 437 -12.01 -24.26 -17.73
C ILE A 437 -13.48 -24.64 -17.83
N SER A 438 -14.37 -23.90 -17.16
CA SER A 438 -15.82 -24.13 -17.26
C SER A 438 -16.60 -22.83 -17.21
N HIS A 439 -17.80 -22.83 -17.81
CA HIS A 439 -18.69 -21.67 -17.89
C HIS A 439 -17.95 -20.39 -18.29
N SER A 440 -17.01 -20.47 -19.23
CA SER A 440 -16.11 -19.37 -19.61
C SER A 440 -16.16 -19.13 -21.12
N CYS A 441 -15.96 -17.89 -21.52
CA CYS A 441 -15.84 -17.48 -22.91
C CYS A 441 -14.37 -17.48 -23.32
N VAL A 442 -14.00 -18.35 -24.25
CA VAL A 442 -12.63 -18.44 -24.78
C VAL A 442 -12.68 -18.14 -26.27
N ALA A 443 -12.59 -16.86 -26.62
CA ALA A 443 -12.77 -16.41 -28.00
C ALA A 443 -11.74 -17.07 -28.93
N GLY A 444 -12.24 -17.75 -29.97
CA GLY A 444 -11.41 -18.48 -30.93
C GLY A 444 -10.77 -19.78 -30.40
N GLY A 445 -11.01 -20.15 -29.14
CA GLY A 445 -10.68 -21.48 -28.60
C GLY A 445 -11.83 -22.45 -28.87
N GLY A 446 -11.54 -23.71 -29.21
CA GLY A 446 -12.59 -24.73 -29.29
C GLY A 446 -13.34 -24.90 -27.95
N GLN A 447 -14.52 -25.53 -27.95
CA GLN A 447 -15.31 -25.79 -26.73
C GLN A 447 -14.55 -26.72 -25.76
N LEU A 448 -13.75 -26.13 -24.87
CA LEU A 448 -12.89 -26.84 -23.93
C LEU A 448 -13.56 -27.01 -22.57
N GLY A 449 -14.62 -27.80 -22.43
CA GLY A 449 -15.24 -28.10 -21.13
C GLY A 449 -16.71 -27.70 -20.99
N VAL A 450 -17.28 -27.94 -19.81
CA VAL A 450 -18.73 -27.76 -19.55
C VAL A 450 -19.06 -26.27 -19.49
N GLY A 451 -20.08 -25.86 -20.25
CA GLY A 451 -20.61 -24.49 -20.24
C GLY A 451 -19.74 -23.46 -20.95
N ASN A 452 -18.64 -23.86 -21.59
CA ASN A 452 -17.78 -22.90 -22.29
C ASN A 452 -18.34 -22.51 -23.65
N ILE A 453 -18.14 -21.24 -23.98
CA ILE A 453 -18.51 -20.63 -25.26
C ILE A 453 -17.25 -20.11 -25.96
N SER A 454 -17.32 -19.92 -27.27
CA SER A 454 -16.18 -19.53 -28.13
C SER A 454 -16.48 -18.34 -29.04
N GLU A 455 -17.73 -17.88 -29.00
CA GLU A 455 -18.27 -16.72 -29.67
C GLU A 455 -17.61 -15.43 -29.17
N ASP A 456 -17.70 -14.38 -29.98
CA ASP A 456 -17.28 -13.03 -29.57
C ASP A 456 -18.11 -12.58 -28.36
N PRO A 457 -17.50 -12.12 -27.25
CA PRO A 457 -18.23 -11.56 -26.12
C PRO A 457 -19.07 -10.32 -26.45
N VAL A 458 -18.84 -9.64 -27.58
CA VAL A 458 -19.57 -8.42 -27.99
C VAL A 458 -19.50 -7.33 -26.91
N PHE A 459 -18.35 -6.68 -26.82
CA PHE A 459 -18.13 -5.57 -25.90
C PHE A 459 -18.64 -4.23 -26.46
N VAL A 460 -19.01 -3.30 -25.56
CA VAL A 460 -19.52 -1.96 -25.90
C VAL A 460 -18.53 -1.14 -26.73
N ASN A 461 -17.29 -0.97 -26.25
CA ASN A 461 -16.27 -0.18 -26.95
C ASN A 461 -14.85 -0.60 -26.54
N PRO A 462 -14.35 -1.74 -27.03
CA PRO A 462 -13.06 -2.27 -26.64
C PRO A 462 -11.88 -1.36 -27.05
N SER A 463 -12.05 -0.51 -28.09
CA SER A 463 -11.01 0.46 -28.48
C SER A 463 -10.75 1.57 -27.46
N GLU A 464 -11.74 1.87 -26.62
CA GLU A 464 -11.62 2.87 -25.54
C GLU A 464 -11.55 2.19 -24.16
N SER A 465 -11.19 0.90 -24.10
CA SER A 465 -11.14 0.08 -22.88
C SER A 465 -12.48 -0.09 -22.15
N ASP A 466 -13.62 0.06 -22.84
CA ASP A 466 -14.94 -0.26 -22.30
C ASP A 466 -15.34 -1.69 -22.68
N PHE A 467 -15.13 -2.60 -21.73
CA PHE A 467 -15.36 -4.03 -21.88
C PHE A 467 -16.65 -4.51 -21.21
N ARG A 468 -17.59 -3.60 -20.94
CA ARG A 468 -18.95 -4.00 -20.60
C ARG A 468 -19.59 -4.75 -21.76
N LEU A 469 -20.52 -5.64 -21.44
CA LEU A 469 -21.23 -6.45 -22.42
C LEU A 469 -22.31 -5.63 -23.14
N MET A 470 -22.51 -5.88 -24.43
CA MET A 470 -23.67 -5.38 -25.18
C MET A 470 -24.88 -6.30 -25.00
N PRO A 471 -26.13 -5.82 -25.23
CA PRO A 471 -27.35 -6.62 -25.01
C PRO A 471 -27.45 -7.95 -25.80
N ASP A 472 -26.67 -8.10 -26.87
CA ASP A 472 -26.61 -9.30 -27.70
C ASP A 472 -25.41 -10.20 -27.40
N SER A 473 -24.68 -9.91 -26.31
CA SER A 473 -23.54 -10.69 -25.88
C SER A 473 -23.94 -12.13 -25.51
N PRO A 474 -23.20 -13.15 -25.99
CA PRO A 474 -23.40 -14.53 -25.57
C PRO A 474 -22.87 -14.81 -24.15
N CYS A 475 -22.22 -13.83 -23.51
CA CYS A 475 -21.71 -13.96 -22.14
C CYS A 475 -22.78 -13.66 -21.09
N ILE A 476 -23.89 -13.04 -21.48
CA ILE A 476 -25.02 -12.72 -20.61
C ILE A 476 -25.68 -14.02 -20.13
N ASP A 477 -25.97 -14.11 -18.83
CA ASP A 477 -26.66 -15.21 -18.13
C ASP A 477 -26.07 -16.62 -18.38
N SER A 478 -24.81 -16.68 -18.79
CA SER A 478 -24.19 -17.92 -19.28
C SER A 478 -23.17 -18.51 -18.31
N GLY A 479 -22.90 -17.83 -17.19
CA GLY A 479 -22.00 -18.28 -16.13
C GLY A 479 -22.62 -19.26 -15.12
N SER A 480 -21.83 -19.62 -14.13
CA SER A 480 -22.18 -20.52 -13.02
C SER A 480 -22.28 -19.78 -11.69
N ASN A 481 -23.50 -19.70 -11.14
CA ASN A 481 -23.77 -19.07 -9.83
C ASN A 481 -22.99 -19.75 -8.69
N GLU A 482 -22.69 -21.06 -8.81
CA GLU A 482 -21.95 -21.80 -7.78
C GLU A 482 -20.54 -21.25 -7.56
N ALA A 483 -19.90 -20.69 -8.60
CA ALA A 483 -18.56 -20.12 -8.50
C ALA A 483 -18.55 -18.80 -7.71
N VAL A 484 -19.62 -18.01 -7.81
CA VAL A 484 -19.84 -16.76 -7.07
C VAL A 484 -20.12 -17.07 -5.59
N LEU A 485 -21.02 -18.02 -5.32
CA LEU A 485 -21.39 -18.43 -3.96
C LEU A 485 -20.25 -19.11 -3.17
N LYS A 486 -19.14 -19.43 -3.82
CA LYS A 486 -17.93 -20.05 -3.23
C LYS A 486 -16.73 -19.10 -3.16
N LEU A 487 -16.93 -17.80 -3.35
CA LEU A 487 -15.92 -16.79 -3.00
C LEU A 487 -15.77 -16.81 -1.46
N GLY A 488 -14.55 -17.00 -0.96
CA GLY A 488 -14.30 -17.16 0.48
C GLY A 488 -14.61 -15.90 1.31
N PRO A 489 -14.54 -15.97 2.65
CA PRO A 489 -14.96 -14.91 3.58
C PRO A 489 -14.00 -13.72 3.69
N ALA A 490 -12.97 -13.63 2.84
CA ALA A 490 -12.26 -12.37 2.72
C ALA A 490 -13.23 -11.35 2.12
N ILE A 491 -13.00 -10.06 2.39
CA ILE A 491 -13.84 -8.86 2.18
C ILE A 491 -14.23 -8.60 0.69
N LEU A 492 -14.15 -9.64 -0.13
CA LEU A 492 -14.12 -9.70 -1.58
C LEU A 492 -15.54 -9.84 -2.13
N ALA A 493 -15.90 -8.86 -2.96
CA ALA A 493 -16.64 -9.06 -4.20
C ALA A 493 -17.97 -9.80 -4.08
N LEU A 494 -19.02 -9.06 -3.73
CA LEU A 494 -20.38 -9.44 -4.10
C LEU A 494 -20.91 -8.66 -5.31
N GLY A 495 -20.16 -7.64 -5.73
CA GLY A 495 -20.35 -6.92 -6.98
C GLY A 495 -19.35 -7.30 -8.07
N ASP A 496 -19.66 -6.90 -9.30
CA ASP A 496 -18.75 -6.89 -10.45
C ASP A 496 -17.73 -5.74 -10.33
N LEU A 497 -16.97 -5.44 -11.39
CA LEU A 497 -15.98 -4.37 -11.34
C LEU A 497 -16.62 -2.96 -11.24
N ASP A 498 -17.89 -2.80 -11.62
CA ASP A 498 -18.72 -1.60 -11.41
C ASP A 498 -19.49 -1.63 -10.08
N GLN A 499 -19.25 -2.65 -9.26
CA GLN A 499 -19.98 -2.94 -8.02
C GLN A 499 -21.42 -3.43 -8.22
N ASN A 500 -21.86 -3.76 -9.44
CA ASN A 500 -23.21 -4.27 -9.67
C ASN A 500 -23.41 -5.72 -9.21
N VAL A 501 -24.64 -6.08 -8.84
CA VAL A 501 -25.04 -7.43 -8.37
C VAL A 501 -24.63 -8.51 -9.37
N ARG A 502 -23.94 -9.55 -8.90
CA ARG A 502 -23.41 -10.68 -9.72
C ARG A 502 -24.42 -11.74 -10.14
N ILE A 503 -25.54 -11.90 -9.46
CA ILE A 503 -26.55 -12.89 -9.88
C ILE A 503 -27.79 -12.12 -10.25
N TRP A 504 -27.93 -11.86 -11.54
CA TRP A 504 -28.96 -11.00 -12.10
C TRP A 504 -29.63 -11.69 -13.29
N ASP A 505 -30.82 -11.24 -13.68
CA ASP A 505 -31.52 -11.74 -14.88
C ASP A 505 -31.30 -10.70 -15.99
N GLY A 506 -30.15 -10.81 -16.67
CA GLY A 506 -29.67 -9.83 -17.64
C GLY A 506 -30.43 -9.88 -18.96
N ASP A 507 -30.89 -11.07 -19.37
CA ASP A 507 -31.66 -11.31 -20.59
C ASP A 507 -33.19 -11.21 -20.40
N GLY A 508 -33.66 -11.23 -19.14
CA GLY A 508 -35.07 -11.07 -18.78
C GLY A 508 -35.91 -12.32 -19.01
N ASP A 509 -35.31 -13.51 -19.04
CA ASP A 509 -36.00 -14.79 -19.20
C ASP A 509 -36.70 -15.30 -17.91
N GLY A 510 -36.44 -14.63 -16.78
CA GLY A 510 -36.96 -14.95 -15.46
C GLY A 510 -36.04 -15.85 -14.62
N ILE A 511 -34.82 -16.14 -15.06
CA ILE A 511 -33.83 -16.99 -14.37
C ILE A 511 -32.52 -16.22 -14.17
N ALA A 512 -32.34 -15.66 -12.99
CA ALA A 512 -31.10 -14.96 -12.65
C ALA A 512 -29.86 -15.86 -12.70
N ARG A 513 -28.88 -15.50 -13.54
CA ARG A 513 -27.59 -16.17 -13.68
C ARG A 513 -26.48 -15.13 -13.69
N VAL A 514 -25.28 -15.55 -13.29
CA VAL A 514 -24.10 -14.68 -13.38
C VAL A 514 -23.62 -14.62 -14.82
N ASP A 515 -23.22 -13.45 -15.26
CA ASP A 515 -22.54 -13.24 -16.53
C ASP A 515 -21.11 -13.80 -16.50
N MET A 516 -20.62 -14.23 -17.66
CA MET A 516 -19.20 -14.50 -17.79
C MET A 516 -18.42 -13.19 -17.80
N GLY A 517 -17.35 -13.15 -17.00
CA GLY A 517 -16.38 -12.06 -17.01
C GLY A 517 -16.42 -11.17 -15.78
N ALA A 518 -15.78 -10.01 -15.87
CA ALA A 518 -15.61 -9.08 -14.76
C ALA A 518 -16.79 -8.11 -14.56
N TYR A 519 -17.70 -8.01 -15.54
CA TYR A 519 -18.89 -7.15 -15.51
C TYR A 519 -20.19 -7.97 -15.58
N GLU A 520 -21.25 -7.37 -15.07
CA GLU A 520 -22.64 -7.78 -15.22
C GLU A 520 -23.40 -6.83 -16.13
N PHE A 521 -24.26 -7.40 -16.97
CA PHE A 521 -25.10 -6.66 -17.88
C PHE A 521 -26.44 -6.29 -17.24
N GLY A 522 -26.75 -5.00 -17.26
CA GLY A 522 -28.07 -4.50 -16.89
C GLY A 522 -28.41 -4.59 -15.40
N SER A 523 -27.52 -5.16 -14.57
CA SER A 523 -27.68 -5.15 -13.12
C SER A 523 -27.27 -3.79 -12.55
N THR A 524 -27.88 -3.43 -11.42
CA THR A 524 -27.58 -2.22 -10.66
C THR A 524 -27.61 -2.55 -9.18
N LEU A 525 -26.79 -1.89 -8.37
CA LEU A 525 -26.96 -1.95 -6.92
C LEU A 525 -28.35 -1.41 -6.54
N SER A 526 -29.11 -2.18 -5.77
CA SER A 526 -30.32 -1.64 -5.13
C SER A 526 -29.91 -0.71 -3.99
N PRO A 527 -30.56 0.45 -3.80
CA PRO A 527 -30.23 1.32 -2.68
C PRO A 527 -30.29 0.58 -1.33
N GLY A 528 -29.17 0.56 -0.61
CA GLY A 528 -28.96 -0.13 0.66
C GLY A 528 -28.44 -1.57 0.56
N ASP A 529 -28.40 -2.17 -0.63
CA ASP A 529 -27.85 -3.52 -0.88
C ASP A 529 -26.35 -3.41 -1.21
N LEU A 530 -25.58 -2.94 -0.24
CA LEU A 530 -24.14 -2.65 -0.36
C LEU A 530 -23.31 -3.92 -0.65
N ASN A 531 -23.88 -5.07 -0.35
CA ASN A 531 -23.29 -6.37 -0.54
C ASN A 531 -23.87 -7.10 -1.77
N GLY A 532 -24.65 -6.44 -2.62
CA GLY A 532 -25.15 -6.99 -3.88
C GLY A 532 -25.84 -8.36 -3.76
N SER A 533 -26.45 -8.66 -2.61
CA SER A 533 -27.16 -9.93 -2.36
C SER A 533 -28.58 -9.95 -2.89
N ALA A 534 -29.03 -8.84 -3.49
CA ALA A 534 -30.43 -8.54 -3.78
C ALA A 534 -31.31 -8.43 -2.52
N SER A 535 -30.70 -8.24 -1.33
CA SER A 535 -31.40 -8.04 -0.07
C SER A 535 -30.70 -6.99 0.78
N VAL A 536 -31.47 -6.07 1.38
CA VAL A 536 -30.96 -5.06 2.31
C VAL A 536 -31.07 -5.59 3.75
N ASP A 537 -29.96 -6.01 4.33
CA ASP A 537 -29.91 -6.61 5.66
C ASP A 537 -28.69 -6.17 6.50
N MET A 538 -28.46 -6.85 7.62
CA MET A 538 -27.39 -6.49 8.55
C MET A 538 -25.98 -6.69 7.96
N PHE A 539 -25.82 -7.54 6.95
CA PHE A 539 -24.56 -7.70 6.22
C PHE A 539 -24.25 -6.47 5.37
N ASP A 540 -25.25 -5.77 4.83
CA ASP A 540 -25.04 -4.47 4.20
C ASP A 540 -24.55 -3.43 5.20
N LEU A 541 -25.11 -3.42 6.42
CA LEU A 541 -24.61 -2.56 7.48
C LEU A 541 -23.13 -2.84 7.84
N PHE A 542 -22.71 -4.11 7.79
CA PHE A 542 -21.29 -4.45 7.97
C PHE A 542 -20.41 -3.90 6.84
N VAL A 543 -20.88 -3.97 5.60
CA VAL A 543 -20.19 -3.38 4.43
C VAL A 543 -20.14 -1.86 4.55
N ALA A 544 -21.24 -1.20 4.94
CA ALA A 544 -21.29 0.24 5.18
C ALA A 544 -20.30 0.69 6.26
N LEU A 545 -20.29 0.01 7.41
CA LEU A 545 -19.38 0.34 8.51
C LEU A 545 -17.91 0.12 8.14
N HIS A 546 -17.63 -0.74 7.17
CA HIS A 546 -16.28 -0.95 6.65
C HIS A 546 -15.76 0.26 5.87
N PHE A 547 -16.63 0.96 5.14
CA PHE A 547 -16.29 2.12 4.29
C PHE A 547 -16.50 3.48 4.97
N TRP A 548 -16.83 3.50 6.26
CA TRP A 548 -17.08 4.72 7.04
C TRP A 548 -15.88 5.68 7.03
N HIS A 549 -16.07 6.89 6.46
CA HIS A 549 -15.04 7.92 6.22
C HIS A 549 -13.97 7.59 5.14
N GLU A 550 -14.33 6.91 4.05
CA GLU A 550 -13.48 6.83 2.86
C GLU A 550 -13.68 8.04 1.92
N GLU A 551 -12.64 8.86 1.72
CA GLU A 551 -12.51 9.76 0.56
C GLU A 551 -11.64 9.04 -0.47
N THR A 552 -12.18 8.69 -1.64
CA THR A 552 -11.36 8.14 -2.74
C THR A 552 -11.70 8.81 -4.07
N SER A 553 -10.72 8.91 -4.96
CA SER A 553 -10.91 9.42 -6.32
C SER A 553 -11.48 8.38 -7.30
N PHE A 554 -11.93 7.22 -6.80
CA PHE A 554 -12.45 6.12 -7.61
C PHE A 554 -13.93 5.90 -7.27
N ALA A 555 -14.79 6.49 -8.09
CA ALA A 555 -16.21 6.14 -8.11
C ALA A 555 -16.40 4.80 -8.85
N PRO A 556 -17.37 3.95 -8.44
CA PRO A 556 -18.23 4.10 -7.25
C PRO A 556 -17.68 3.36 -6.00
N LEU A 557 -17.82 3.97 -4.82
CA LEU A 557 -17.68 3.30 -3.53
C LEU A 557 -18.95 2.48 -3.27
N PRO A 558 -18.88 1.22 -2.78
CA PRO A 558 -20.09 0.44 -2.46
C PRO A 558 -21.01 1.17 -1.48
N GLY A 559 -20.43 1.95 -0.56
CA GLY A 559 -21.15 2.78 0.40
C GLY A 559 -21.81 4.03 -0.19
N ASP A 560 -21.29 4.61 -1.28
CA ASP A 560 -21.79 5.87 -1.85
C ASP A 560 -23.17 5.63 -2.51
N GLN A 561 -24.23 5.88 -1.74
CA GLN A 561 -25.61 5.64 -2.11
C GLN A 561 -26.22 6.82 -2.86
N ASN A 562 -25.60 7.99 -2.81
CA ASN A 562 -26.11 9.21 -3.41
C ASN A 562 -25.35 9.63 -4.69
N GLY A 563 -24.22 8.97 -4.99
CA GLY A 563 -23.39 9.17 -6.19
C GLY A 563 -22.45 10.38 -6.11
N ASP A 564 -22.16 10.91 -4.92
CA ASP A 564 -21.30 12.08 -4.71
C ASP A 564 -19.81 11.75 -4.56
N SER A 565 -19.46 10.46 -4.69
CA SER A 565 -18.11 9.90 -4.52
C SER A 565 -17.57 9.95 -3.09
N GLU A 566 -18.42 10.23 -2.10
CA GLU A 566 -18.11 10.17 -0.68
C GLU A 566 -19.00 9.13 0.01
N PHE A 567 -18.54 8.58 1.15
CA PHE A 567 -19.42 7.82 2.03
C PHE A 567 -19.63 8.58 3.34
N THR A 568 -20.81 9.18 3.46
CA THR A 568 -21.19 10.16 4.48
C THR A 568 -22.37 9.69 5.32
N ALA A 569 -22.81 10.55 6.26
CA ALA A 569 -24.03 10.32 7.00
C ALA A 569 -25.28 10.28 6.10
N ASP A 570 -25.24 10.92 4.93
CA ASP A 570 -26.35 10.93 3.99
C ASP A 570 -26.53 9.55 3.32
N ASP A 571 -25.43 8.85 3.05
CA ASP A 571 -25.46 7.46 2.56
C ASP A 571 -25.98 6.49 3.61
N LEU A 572 -25.58 6.71 4.87
CA LEU A 572 -26.08 5.91 5.99
C LEU A 572 -27.59 6.13 6.21
N LEU A 573 -28.10 7.33 5.93
CA LEU A 573 -29.53 7.63 5.97
C LEU A 573 -30.28 6.90 4.85
N ILE A 574 -29.69 6.76 3.66
CA ILE A 574 -30.25 5.97 2.57
C ILE A 574 -30.29 4.48 2.97
N LEU A 575 -29.21 3.94 3.53
CA LEU A 575 -29.15 2.57 4.03
C LEU A 575 -30.15 2.32 5.17
N GLU A 576 -30.23 3.21 6.14
CA GLU A 576 -31.19 3.12 7.25
C GLU A 576 -32.63 3.13 6.73
N HIS A 577 -32.93 3.99 5.75
CA HIS A 577 -34.25 4.04 5.12
C HIS A 577 -34.58 2.72 4.41
N ALA A 578 -33.62 2.16 3.67
CA ALA A 578 -33.78 0.88 2.99
C ALA A 578 -34.00 -0.28 3.98
N LEU A 579 -33.21 -0.37 5.06
CA LEU A 579 -33.36 -1.37 6.13
C LEU A 579 -34.74 -1.33 6.79
N ARG A 580 -35.29 -0.12 7.00
CA ARG A 580 -36.62 0.08 7.60
C ARG A 580 -37.76 -0.35 6.67
N ASN A 581 -37.56 -0.27 5.35
CA ASN A 581 -38.58 -0.60 4.36
C ASN A 581 -38.52 -2.06 3.88
N HIS A 582 -37.42 -2.79 4.13
CA HIS A 582 -37.21 -4.18 3.74
C HIS A 582 -37.19 -5.19 4.91
N SER A 583 -37.54 -4.76 6.12
CA SER A 583 -37.80 -5.71 7.23
C SER A 583 -39.06 -6.56 6.93
N PRO A 584 -39.02 -7.89 7.08
CA PRO A 584 -40.18 -8.75 6.83
C PRO A 584 -41.39 -8.47 7.72
#